data_AF-A0A966L1M4-F1
#
_entry.id   AF-A0A966L1M4-F1
#
_cell.length_a   1.000
_cell.length_b   1.000
_cell.length_c   1.000
_cell.angle_alpha   90.00
_cell.angle_beta   90.00
_cell.angle_gamma   90.00
#
_symmetry.space_group_name_H-M   'P 1'
#
loop_
_entity.id
_entity.type
_entity.pdbx_description
1 polymer ?
#
loop_
_entity_poly.entity_id
_entity_poly.type
_entity_poly.pdbx_seq_one_letter_code
_entity_poly.pdbx_strand_id
1 'polypeptide(L)'
;MLQIAAVALLSLGVTGCFDDDNNDVVVIPVPTPTPTPTPVTLDAGQCLNQEVAPGVTVASLVVPDVLTIDPGSPAGFPNGRLPSDPVIDVTLAVIFLQLGADGQNALTLANLPLNPPENDRPFNANFPFLAGPQGNPTLSLTSGTNFGFRTDAASAYTRVDRMGMPAVSTALIPSERKIAYNDASPADDAAGDFVPDLSSTLQSLTEALADDLVAAGLNPCAD
;
A
#
# COMPACT_ATOMS: atom_id res chain seq x y z
N MET A 1 -13.48 -24.08 -54.20
CA MET A 1 -13.77 -22.65 -54.02
C MET A 1 -13.57 -22.34 -52.54
N LEU A 2 -12.64 -21.43 -52.27
CA LEU A 2 -12.33 -20.73 -51.01
C LEU A 2 -11.44 -21.41 -49.94
N GLN A 3 -10.45 -20.61 -49.53
CA GLN A 3 -9.17 -20.93 -48.86
C GLN A 3 -9.26 -21.19 -47.35
N ILE A 4 -8.34 -22.04 -46.90
CA ILE A 4 -7.84 -22.14 -45.52
C ILE A 4 -6.75 -21.07 -45.36
N ALA A 5 -6.89 -20.18 -44.37
CA ALA A 5 -5.83 -19.25 -43.97
C ALA A 5 -5.21 -19.73 -42.65
N ALA A 6 -3.95 -20.13 -42.72
CA ALA A 6 -3.12 -20.44 -41.56
C ALA A 6 -2.66 -19.13 -40.90
N VAL A 7 -2.86 -19.02 -39.59
CA VAL A 7 -2.30 -17.92 -38.78
C VAL A 7 -0.91 -18.35 -38.33
N ALA A 8 0.11 -17.64 -38.82
CA ALA A 8 1.49 -17.86 -38.45
C ALA A 8 1.76 -17.33 -37.03
N LEU A 9 2.25 -18.20 -36.16
CA LEU A 9 2.85 -17.85 -34.87
C LEU A 9 4.20 -17.19 -35.11
N LEU A 10 4.32 -15.91 -34.78
CA LEU A 10 5.59 -15.19 -34.80
C LEU A 10 6.24 -15.32 -33.41
N SER A 11 7.21 -16.22 -33.29
CA SER A 11 8.08 -16.33 -32.12
C SER A 11 9.08 -15.18 -32.12
N LEU A 12 8.91 -14.19 -31.24
CA LEU A 12 9.95 -13.20 -30.95
C LEU A 12 10.92 -13.80 -29.92
N GLY A 13 12.12 -14.14 -30.38
CA GLY A 13 13.26 -14.42 -29.52
C GLY A 13 13.77 -13.12 -28.90
N VAL A 14 13.92 -13.11 -27.59
CA VAL A 14 14.66 -12.07 -26.87
C VAL A 14 16.13 -12.44 -26.94
N THR A 15 16.85 -11.85 -27.89
CA THR A 15 18.32 -11.85 -27.90
C THR A 15 18.76 -10.55 -27.25
N GLY A 16 19.25 -10.63 -26.01
CA GLY A 16 19.94 -9.51 -25.38
C GLY A 16 21.35 -9.41 -25.95
N CYS A 17 21.70 -8.25 -26.49
CA CYS A 17 23.08 -7.82 -26.72
C CYS A 17 23.15 -6.32 -26.39
N PHE A 18 23.87 -5.99 -25.32
CA PHE A 18 24.52 -4.70 -25.18
C PHE A 18 25.62 -4.67 -26.24
N ASP A 19 25.48 -3.83 -27.26
CA ASP A 19 26.60 -3.38 -28.07
C ASP A 19 26.32 -1.94 -28.53
N ASP A 20 27.34 -1.12 -28.31
CA ASP A 20 27.46 0.30 -28.63
C ASP A 20 27.26 0.59 -30.14
N ASP A 21 26.94 1.85 -30.42
CA ASP A 21 27.05 2.51 -31.73
C ASP A 21 25.97 2.26 -32.79
N ASN A 22 24.69 2.47 -32.46
CA ASN A 22 23.74 2.88 -33.50
C ASN A 22 22.67 3.86 -32.98
N ASN A 23 22.63 5.03 -33.61
CA ASN A 23 21.67 6.12 -33.37
C ASN A 23 20.29 5.79 -33.94
N ASP A 24 19.74 4.62 -33.58
CA ASP A 24 18.36 4.26 -33.89
C ASP A 24 17.49 4.74 -32.72
N VAL A 25 16.80 5.86 -32.94
CA VAL A 25 15.86 6.42 -31.96
C VAL A 25 14.68 5.46 -31.87
N VAL A 26 14.74 4.54 -30.91
CA VAL A 26 13.56 3.82 -30.44
C VAL A 26 12.62 4.87 -29.87
N VAL A 27 11.61 5.26 -30.67
CA VAL A 27 10.50 6.08 -30.20
C VAL A 27 9.67 5.21 -29.27
N ILE A 28 10.05 5.21 -27.99
CA ILE A 28 9.16 4.74 -26.93
C ILE A 28 7.92 5.64 -27.04
N PRO A 29 6.69 5.09 -27.15
CA PRO A 29 5.50 5.92 -27.10
C PRO A 29 5.54 6.74 -25.82
N VAL A 30 5.71 8.05 -25.99
CA VAL A 30 5.63 9.00 -24.90
C VAL A 30 4.21 8.91 -24.38
N PRO A 31 3.99 8.57 -23.09
CA PRO A 31 2.66 8.66 -22.52
C PRO A 31 2.13 10.06 -22.82
N THR A 32 0.89 10.16 -23.30
CA THR A 32 0.24 11.44 -23.51
C THR A 32 0.46 12.30 -22.27
N PRO A 33 0.96 13.54 -22.40
CA PRO A 33 1.19 14.37 -21.23
C PRO A 33 -0.12 14.45 -20.46
N THR A 34 -0.12 13.96 -19.21
CA THR A 34 -1.22 14.19 -18.28
C THR A 34 -1.50 15.69 -18.31
N PRO A 35 -2.76 16.12 -18.51
CA PRO A 35 -3.09 17.53 -18.45
C PRO A 35 -2.50 18.09 -17.15
N THR A 36 -1.85 19.24 -17.23
CA THR A 36 -1.34 19.89 -16.02
C THR A 36 -2.55 20.11 -15.10
N PRO A 37 -2.58 19.53 -13.88
CA PRO A 37 -3.71 19.68 -13.01
C PRO A 37 -3.96 21.17 -12.80
N THR A 38 -5.21 21.59 -12.95
CA THR A 38 -5.58 22.95 -12.58
C THR A 38 -5.37 23.05 -11.08
N PRO A 39 -4.52 23.97 -10.57
CA PRO A 39 -4.27 24.06 -9.14
C PRO A 39 -5.56 24.51 -8.45
N VAL A 40 -6.29 23.54 -7.92
CA VAL A 40 -7.37 23.73 -6.97
C VAL A 40 -6.75 23.37 -5.63
N THR A 41 -6.74 24.31 -4.69
CA THR A 41 -6.36 24.00 -3.31
C THR A 41 -7.49 23.19 -2.71
N LEU A 42 -7.28 21.87 -2.61
CA LEU A 42 -8.24 20.92 -2.04
C LEU A 42 -7.96 20.70 -0.55
N ASP A 43 -9.00 20.65 0.28
CA ASP A 43 -8.88 20.38 1.71
C ASP A 43 -9.05 18.87 2.02
N ALA A 44 -7.94 18.21 2.32
CA ALA A 44 -7.95 16.80 2.74
C ALA A 44 -8.49 16.58 4.17
N GLY A 45 -8.81 17.64 4.92
CA GLY A 45 -9.37 17.55 6.27
C GLY A 45 -10.68 16.77 6.34
N GLN A 46 -11.52 16.84 5.30
CA GLN A 46 -12.75 16.04 5.19
C GLN A 46 -12.46 14.54 5.17
N CYS A 47 -11.41 14.15 4.43
CA CYS A 47 -10.97 12.76 4.33
C CYS A 47 -10.47 12.19 5.66
N LEU A 48 -9.88 13.02 6.53
CA LEU A 48 -9.36 12.58 7.82
C LEU A 48 -10.46 12.42 8.88
N ASN A 49 -11.54 13.19 8.76
CA ASN A 49 -12.65 13.21 9.71
C ASN A 49 -13.76 12.21 9.40
N GLN A 50 -13.75 11.57 8.21
CA GLN A 50 -14.72 10.53 7.89
C GLN A 50 -14.56 9.29 8.80
N GLU A 51 -15.67 8.61 9.06
CA GLU A 51 -15.68 7.38 9.85
C GLU A 51 -15.61 6.14 8.96
N VAL A 52 -14.72 5.21 9.28
CA VAL A 52 -14.60 3.89 8.62
C VAL A 52 -15.38 2.80 9.36
N ALA A 53 -15.68 3.05 10.63
CA ALA A 53 -16.51 2.25 11.51
C ALA A 53 -17.08 3.18 12.60
N PRO A 54 -18.17 2.82 13.29
CA PRO A 54 -18.76 3.69 14.32
C PRO A 54 -17.74 4.16 15.35
N GLY A 55 -17.47 5.48 15.39
CA GLY A 55 -16.51 6.08 16.32
C GLY A 55 -15.03 5.89 15.97
N VAL A 56 -14.70 5.39 14.77
CA VAL A 56 -13.34 5.23 14.27
C VAL A 56 -13.15 6.12 13.06
N THR A 57 -12.42 7.22 13.23
CA THR A 57 -12.07 8.14 12.15
C THR A 57 -10.83 7.67 11.40
N VAL A 58 -10.67 8.14 10.16
CA VAL A 58 -9.44 7.89 9.37
C VAL A 58 -8.19 8.37 10.11
N ALA A 59 -8.26 9.56 10.72
CA ALA A 59 -7.16 10.08 11.51
C ALA A 59 -6.76 9.14 12.65
N SER A 60 -7.74 8.53 13.34
CA SER A 60 -7.48 7.59 14.44
C SER A 60 -6.87 6.25 14.02
N LEU A 61 -6.99 5.89 12.73
CA LEU A 61 -6.30 4.72 12.19
C LEU A 61 -4.83 4.99 11.91
N VAL A 62 -4.47 6.24 11.57
CA VAL A 62 -3.12 6.61 11.12
C VAL A 62 -2.27 7.17 12.27
N VAL A 63 -2.89 7.81 13.26
CA VAL A 63 -2.23 8.46 14.38
C VAL A 63 -2.85 8.01 15.71
N PRO A 64 -2.08 7.34 16.60
CA PRO A 64 -0.69 6.90 16.44
C PRO A 64 -0.58 5.68 15.51
N ASP A 65 0.62 5.44 14.97
CA ASP A 65 0.90 4.28 14.10
C ASP A 65 1.02 2.99 14.91
N VAL A 66 -0.12 2.48 15.37
CA VAL A 66 -0.20 1.29 16.22
C VAL A 66 -1.29 0.36 15.70
N LEU A 67 -0.90 -0.90 15.47
CA LEU A 67 -1.87 -1.95 15.17
C LEU A 67 -2.66 -2.28 16.44
N THR A 68 -3.95 -1.97 16.44
CA THR A 68 -4.85 -2.24 17.56
C THR A 68 -5.62 -3.54 17.31
N ILE A 69 -5.77 -4.35 18.36
CA ILE A 69 -6.51 -5.61 18.31
C ILE A 69 -7.54 -5.63 19.43
N ASP A 70 -8.80 -5.78 19.06
CA ASP A 70 -9.90 -6.19 19.91
C ASP A 70 -10.11 -7.72 19.77
N PRO A 71 -9.83 -8.51 20.83
CA PRO A 71 -10.02 -9.96 20.80
C PRO A 71 -11.49 -10.40 20.75
N GLY A 72 -12.44 -9.49 20.95
CA GLY A 72 -13.88 -9.74 20.77
C GLY A 72 -14.36 -9.62 19.32
N SER A 73 -13.54 -9.04 18.44
CA SER A 73 -13.89 -8.76 17.05
C SER A 73 -13.18 -9.73 16.08
N PRO A 74 -13.75 -10.00 14.88
CA PRO A 74 -13.07 -10.79 13.86
C PRO A 74 -11.70 -10.21 13.49
N ALA A 75 -10.72 -11.08 13.24
CA ALA A 75 -9.40 -10.65 12.79
C ALA A 75 -9.44 -10.13 11.34
N GLY A 76 -8.64 -9.11 11.06
CA GLY A 76 -8.53 -8.49 9.74
C GLY A 76 -8.55 -6.98 9.86
N PHE A 77 -7.97 -6.30 8.88
CA PHE A 77 -7.81 -4.85 8.92
C PHE A 77 -9.16 -4.14 9.04
N PRO A 78 -9.34 -3.19 9.99
CA PRO A 78 -8.32 -2.58 10.86
C PRO A 78 -8.08 -3.29 12.21
N ASN A 79 -8.83 -4.34 12.55
CA ASN A 79 -8.64 -5.17 13.75
C ASN A 79 -7.46 -6.16 13.58
N GLY A 80 -6.25 -5.62 13.55
CA GLY A 80 -5.07 -6.35 13.11
C GLY A 80 -4.96 -6.36 11.59
N ARG A 81 -4.39 -7.44 11.04
CA ARG A 81 -4.34 -7.69 9.60
C ARG A 81 -4.20 -9.19 9.34
N LEU A 82 -4.91 -9.69 8.36
CA LEU A 82 -4.67 -11.00 7.77
C LEU A 82 -3.56 -10.87 6.71
N PRO A 83 -2.85 -11.97 6.41
CA PRO A 83 -1.84 -11.97 5.34
C PRO A 83 -2.39 -11.56 3.96
N SER A 84 -3.68 -11.73 3.72
CA SER A 84 -4.36 -11.41 2.46
C SER A 84 -5.01 -10.03 2.43
N ASP A 85 -4.96 -9.26 3.51
CA ASP A 85 -5.65 -7.97 3.54
C ASP A 85 -4.93 -6.97 2.59
N PRO A 86 -5.66 -6.28 1.70
CA PRO A 86 -5.08 -5.30 0.78
C PRO A 86 -4.85 -3.96 1.50
N VAL A 87 -4.07 -3.98 2.59
CA VAL A 87 -3.98 -2.88 3.56
C VAL A 87 -3.59 -1.54 2.92
N ILE A 88 -2.68 -1.55 1.94
CA ILE A 88 -2.27 -0.34 1.22
C ILE A 88 -3.45 0.25 0.45
N ASP A 89 -4.14 -0.56 -0.36
CA ASP A 89 -5.28 -0.09 -1.16
C ASP A 89 -6.43 0.39 -0.27
N VAL A 90 -6.69 -0.31 0.84
CA VAL A 90 -7.69 0.12 1.81
C VAL A 90 -7.32 1.47 2.42
N THR A 91 -6.06 1.62 2.85
CA THR A 91 -5.60 2.86 3.45
C THR A 91 -5.66 4.03 2.46
N LEU A 92 -5.25 3.82 1.21
CA LEU A 92 -5.33 4.85 0.17
C LEU A 92 -6.79 5.20 -0.20
N ALA A 93 -7.68 4.21 -0.29
CA ALA A 93 -9.09 4.44 -0.56
C ALA A 93 -9.73 5.30 0.54
N VAL A 94 -9.43 4.96 1.79
CA VAL A 94 -9.91 5.67 2.98
C VAL A 94 -9.36 7.11 3.06
N ILE A 95 -8.17 7.36 2.53
CA ILE A 95 -7.52 8.68 2.58
C ILE A 95 -7.93 9.58 1.40
N PHE A 96 -8.25 9.03 0.24
CA PHE A 96 -8.56 9.82 -0.96
C PHE A 96 -10.04 9.83 -1.36
N LEU A 97 -10.81 8.79 -1.03
CA LEU A 97 -12.18 8.64 -1.51
C LEU A 97 -13.21 9.00 -0.44
N GLN A 98 -14.34 9.52 -0.89
CA GLN A 98 -15.54 9.71 -0.07
C GLN A 98 -16.25 8.37 0.15
N LEU A 99 -16.00 7.69 1.27
CA LEU A 99 -16.46 6.31 1.47
C LEU A 99 -17.99 6.10 1.43
N GLY A 100 -18.78 7.17 1.60
CA GLY A 100 -20.24 7.14 1.55
C GLY A 100 -20.87 7.47 0.19
N ALA A 101 -20.07 7.75 -0.85
CA ALA A 101 -20.60 8.02 -2.18
C ALA A 101 -21.04 6.73 -2.89
N ASP A 102 -21.99 6.86 -3.82
CA ASP A 102 -22.58 5.72 -4.52
C ASP A 102 -21.53 4.91 -5.28
N GLY A 103 -21.49 3.60 -5.05
CA GLY A 103 -20.60 2.68 -5.76
C GLY A 103 -19.16 2.65 -5.26
N GLN A 104 -18.82 3.35 -4.18
CA GLN A 104 -17.49 3.32 -3.58
C GLN A 104 -17.48 2.99 -2.09
N ASN A 105 -16.38 2.42 -1.62
CA ASN A 105 -16.11 2.04 -0.23
C ASN A 105 -14.60 1.84 -0.02
N ALA A 106 -14.21 1.35 1.16
CA ALA A 106 -12.81 1.17 1.53
C ALA A 106 -12.06 0.12 0.67
N LEU A 107 -12.77 -0.70 -0.10
CA LEU A 107 -12.17 -1.69 -1.02
C LEU A 107 -12.17 -1.20 -2.49
N THR A 108 -12.64 0.01 -2.79
CA THR A 108 -12.75 0.50 -4.17
C THR A 108 -11.43 0.40 -4.93
N LEU A 109 -10.33 0.87 -4.35
CA LEU A 109 -9.01 0.81 -5.00
C LEU A 109 -8.49 -0.63 -5.08
N ALA A 110 -8.73 -1.45 -4.06
CA ALA A 110 -8.31 -2.86 -4.05
C ALA A 110 -8.99 -3.69 -5.14
N ASN A 111 -10.22 -3.32 -5.50
CA ASN A 111 -11.02 -3.97 -6.54
C ASN A 111 -10.68 -3.50 -7.95
N LEU A 112 -9.81 -2.50 -8.11
CA LEU A 112 -9.22 -2.20 -9.41
C LEU A 112 -8.33 -3.37 -9.83
N PRO A 113 -8.33 -3.77 -11.12
CA PRO A 113 -7.54 -4.90 -11.62
C PRO A 113 -6.04 -4.55 -11.77
N LEU A 114 -5.47 -3.89 -10.76
CA LEU A 114 -4.07 -3.47 -10.68
C LEU A 114 -3.24 -4.40 -9.78
N ASN A 115 -3.88 -5.04 -8.81
CA ASN A 115 -3.23 -6.01 -7.93
C ASN A 115 -2.98 -7.34 -8.65
N PRO A 116 -1.88 -8.06 -8.29
CA PRO A 116 -1.74 -9.45 -8.70
C PRO A 116 -2.96 -10.24 -8.16
N PRO A 117 -3.58 -11.11 -8.99
CA PRO A 117 -4.83 -11.77 -8.63
C PRO A 117 -4.66 -12.77 -7.47
N GLU A 118 -3.47 -13.34 -7.31
CA GLU A 118 -3.13 -14.28 -6.23
C GLU A 118 -1.62 -14.32 -5.97
N ASN A 119 -1.24 -14.89 -4.83
CA ASN A 119 0.15 -15.20 -4.53
C ASN A 119 0.63 -16.40 -5.35
N ASP A 120 1.92 -16.42 -5.71
CA ASP A 120 2.57 -17.56 -6.36
C ASP A 120 2.43 -18.88 -5.59
N ARG A 121 2.30 -18.79 -4.26
CA ARG A 121 1.96 -19.91 -3.38
C ARG A 121 0.85 -19.51 -2.42
N PRO A 122 -0.17 -20.37 -2.25
CA PRO A 122 -1.27 -20.06 -1.34
C PRO A 122 -0.78 -20.02 0.12
N PHE A 123 -1.41 -19.18 0.92
CA PHE A 123 -1.21 -19.15 2.37
C PHE A 123 -1.63 -20.47 3.02
N ASN A 124 -1.01 -20.80 4.15
CA ASN A 124 -1.36 -21.94 4.97
C ASN A 124 -2.60 -21.63 5.82
N ALA A 125 -3.52 -22.59 5.95
CA ALA A 125 -4.69 -22.46 6.84
C ALA A 125 -4.32 -22.46 8.33
N ASN A 126 -3.11 -22.94 8.67
CA ASN A 126 -2.60 -23.04 10.02
C ASN A 126 -1.33 -22.20 10.18
N PHE A 127 -1.07 -21.72 11.40
CA PHE A 127 0.17 -21.04 11.75
C PHE A 127 1.39 -21.88 11.29
N PRO A 128 2.39 -21.28 10.60
CA PRO A 128 2.70 -19.85 10.51
C PRO A 128 1.99 -19.03 9.42
N PHE A 129 0.92 -19.54 8.79
CA PHE A 129 0.08 -18.89 7.75
C PHE A 129 0.79 -18.46 6.46
N LEU A 130 2.04 -18.02 6.50
CA LEU A 130 2.85 -17.71 5.32
C LEU A 130 3.21 -18.99 4.55
N ALA A 131 3.25 -18.89 3.23
CA ALA A 131 3.72 -19.96 2.37
C ALA A 131 5.21 -20.23 2.62
N GLY A 132 5.65 -21.47 2.39
CA GLY A 132 7.08 -21.79 2.39
C GLY A 132 7.81 -21.05 1.27
N PRO A 133 9.11 -20.75 1.43
CA PRO A 133 9.86 -20.01 0.42
C PRO A 133 9.94 -20.80 -0.89
N GLN A 134 10.12 -20.07 -1.99
CA GLN A 134 10.42 -20.68 -3.28
C GLN A 134 11.82 -21.34 -3.19
N GLY A 135 11.92 -22.59 -3.65
CA GLY A 135 13.16 -23.37 -3.62
C GLY A 135 13.18 -24.49 -2.57
N ASN A 136 14.37 -24.98 -2.26
CA ASN A 136 14.60 -26.07 -1.31
C ASN A 136 15.43 -25.55 -0.12
N PRO A 137 14.84 -24.69 0.74
CA PRO A 137 15.55 -24.18 1.91
C PRO A 137 15.98 -25.36 2.80
N THR A 138 17.13 -25.24 3.46
CA THR A 138 17.47 -26.18 4.53
C THR A 138 16.51 -25.96 5.69
N LEU A 139 15.47 -26.79 5.75
CA LEU A 139 14.53 -26.81 6.87
C LEU A 139 15.18 -27.54 8.05
N SER A 140 14.92 -27.05 9.27
CA SER A 140 15.32 -27.77 10.47
C SER A 140 14.67 -29.16 10.47
N LEU A 141 15.49 -30.22 10.53
CA LEU A 141 15.04 -31.62 10.54
C LEU A 141 14.29 -32.00 11.82
N THR A 142 14.34 -31.14 12.84
CA THR A 142 13.64 -31.29 14.10
C THR A 142 12.65 -30.15 14.30
N SER A 143 11.42 -30.50 14.69
CA SER A 143 10.47 -29.59 15.34
C SER A 143 11.04 -29.19 16.69
N GLY A 144 12.04 -28.31 16.70
CA GLY A 144 12.66 -27.82 17.91
C GLY A 144 11.61 -27.11 18.76
N THR A 145 11.27 -27.65 19.91
CA THR A 145 10.38 -27.01 20.89
C THR A 145 11.12 -26.05 21.82
N ASN A 146 12.46 -26.02 21.75
CA ASN A 146 13.32 -25.14 22.54
C ASN A 146 13.64 -23.87 21.75
N PHE A 147 12.65 -22.99 21.61
CA PHE A 147 12.89 -21.62 21.16
C PHE A 147 13.43 -20.81 22.34
N GLY A 148 14.70 -20.41 22.26
CA GLY A 148 15.30 -19.47 23.21
C GLY A 148 14.86 -18.04 22.90
N PHE A 149 13.66 -17.67 23.33
CA PHE A 149 13.21 -16.29 23.22
C PHE A 149 14.02 -15.41 24.17
N ARG A 150 14.57 -14.31 23.66
CA ARG A 150 15.26 -13.31 24.49
C ARG A 150 14.27 -12.73 25.49
N THR A 151 14.68 -12.63 26.75
CA THR A 151 13.89 -12.04 27.85
C THR A 151 14.45 -10.68 28.27
N ASP A 152 15.28 -10.07 27.42
CA ASP A 152 15.82 -8.73 27.64
C ASP A 152 14.65 -7.72 27.67
N ALA A 153 14.77 -6.66 28.46
CA ALA A 153 13.76 -5.60 28.48
C ALA A 153 13.67 -4.91 27.11
N ALA A 154 12.51 -4.30 26.80
CA ALA A 154 12.31 -3.57 25.54
C ALA A 154 13.39 -2.51 25.27
N SER A 155 13.96 -1.91 26.33
CA SER A 155 15.06 -0.94 26.25
C SER A 155 16.39 -1.52 25.73
N ALA A 156 16.52 -2.84 25.64
CA ALA A 156 17.68 -3.50 25.04
C ALA A 156 17.59 -3.59 23.50
N TYR A 157 16.46 -3.20 22.92
CA TYR A 157 16.20 -3.22 21.49
C TYR A 157 16.19 -1.78 20.95
N THR A 158 16.67 -1.63 19.72
CA THR A 158 16.55 -0.38 18.96
C THR A 158 15.43 -0.55 17.94
N ARG A 159 14.58 0.46 17.84
CA ARG A 159 13.56 0.52 16.81
C ARG A 159 14.24 0.78 15.47
N VAL A 160 13.88 0.00 14.46
CA VAL A 160 14.45 0.11 13.09
C VAL A 160 13.39 0.60 12.12
N ASP A 161 12.12 0.32 12.41
CA ASP A 161 11.03 0.58 11.51
C ASP A 161 9.68 0.66 12.24
N ARG A 162 8.69 1.25 11.57
CA ARG A 162 7.30 1.35 12.03
C ARG A 162 6.36 0.97 10.90
N MET A 163 5.62 -0.09 11.16
CA MET A 163 4.77 -0.77 10.18
C MET A 163 3.43 -1.16 10.84
N GLY A 164 2.93 -0.32 11.75
CA GLY A 164 1.57 -0.48 12.30
C GLY A 164 0.54 -0.31 11.19
N MET A 165 0.73 0.74 10.40
CA MET A 165 -0.03 1.18 9.24
C MET A 165 0.93 1.30 8.04
N PRO A 166 0.99 0.25 7.19
CA PRO A 166 1.99 0.13 6.14
C PRO A 166 2.09 1.33 5.18
N ALA A 167 0.99 2.04 4.89
CA ALA A 167 1.02 3.15 3.95
C ALA A 167 1.68 4.43 4.53
N VAL A 168 1.78 4.57 5.85
CA VAL A 168 2.15 5.84 6.49
C VAL A 168 3.62 6.16 6.26
N SER A 169 4.53 5.29 6.72
CA SER A 169 5.98 5.48 6.47
C SER A 169 6.34 5.39 4.98
N THR A 170 5.62 4.55 4.22
CA THR A 170 5.93 4.33 2.80
C THR A 170 5.54 5.52 1.91
N ALA A 171 4.30 6.01 2.05
CA ALA A 171 3.70 6.96 1.11
C ALA A 171 3.43 8.36 1.70
N LEU A 172 3.19 8.49 3.00
CA LEU A 172 2.76 9.75 3.62
C LEU A 172 3.87 10.49 4.35
N ILE A 173 4.89 9.78 4.83
CA ILE A 173 6.06 10.41 5.45
C ILE A 173 7.07 10.78 4.35
N PRO A 174 7.46 12.07 4.23
CA PRO A 174 8.41 12.53 3.24
C PRO A 174 9.79 11.93 3.49
N SER A 175 10.57 11.75 2.41
CA SER A 175 11.80 10.93 2.44
C SER A 175 12.82 11.38 3.49
N GLU A 176 12.97 12.68 3.67
CA GLU A 176 13.85 13.32 4.65
C GLU A 176 13.40 13.11 6.11
N ARG A 177 12.11 12.82 6.35
CA ARG A 177 11.54 12.55 7.67
C ARG A 177 11.48 11.07 8.01
N LYS A 178 11.71 10.15 7.05
CA LYS A 178 11.55 8.70 7.26
C LYS A 178 12.40 8.13 8.40
N ILE A 179 13.66 8.55 8.51
CA ILE A 179 14.54 8.09 9.59
C ILE A 179 14.01 8.56 10.96
N ALA A 180 13.71 9.86 11.08
CA ALA A 180 13.18 10.43 12.31
C ALA A 180 11.83 9.81 12.70
N TYR A 181 10.96 9.55 11.72
CA TYR A 181 9.73 8.81 11.92
C TYR A 181 10.02 7.43 12.48
N ASN A 182 10.84 6.64 11.77
CA ASN A 182 11.19 5.26 12.12
C ASN A 182 11.84 5.10 13.50
N ASP A 183 12.60 6.10 13.95
CA ASP A 183 13.23 6.11 15.27
C ASP A 183 12.29 6.57 16.40
N ALA A 184 11.18 7.25 16.09
CA ALA A 184 10.24 7.81 17.06
C ALA A 184 9.26 6.78 17.65
N SER A 185 8.74 7.09 18.84
CA SER A 185 7.78 6.28 19.58
C SER A 185 6.32 6.62 19.22
N PRO A 186 5.36 5.72 19.46
CA PRO A 186 3.94 6.04 19.30
C PRO A 186 3.45 7.23 20.14
N ALA A 187 4.14 7.56 21.24
CA ALA A 187 3.80 8.73 22.05
C ALA A 187 4.10 10.05 21.32
N ASP A 188 5.11 10.06 20.45
CA ASP A 188 5.49 11.22 19.65
C ASP A 188 4.45 11.48 18.54
N ASP A 189 3.85 10.43 17.99
CA ASP A 189 2.70 10.57 17.07
C ASP A 189 1.49 11.18 17.78
N ALA A 190 1.18 10.68 18.98
CA ALA A 190 0.08 11.18 19.78
C ALA A 190 0.30 12.64 20.23
N ALA A 191 1.57 13.07 20.33
CA ALA A 191 1.95 14.47 20.52
C ALA A 191 1.83 15.33 19.25
N GLY A 192 1.68 14.69 18.08
CA GLY A 192 1.46 15.35 16.79
C GLY A 192 2.73 15.63 15.99
N ASP A 193 3.88 15.05 16.35
CA ASP A 193 5.20 15.39 15.79
C ASP A 193 5.32 15.21 14.27
N PHE A 194 4.49 14.34 13.70
CA PHE A 194 4.45 14.01 12.27
C PHE A 194 3.16 14.45 11.58
N VAL A 195 2.18 14.99 12.31
CA VAL A 195 0.92 15.47 11.72
C VAL A 195 1.16 16.52 10.63
N PRO A 196 2.07 17.50 10.78
CA PRO A 196 2.37 18.44 9.71
C PRO A 196 2.91 17.78 8.43
N ASP A 197 3.78 16.77 8.57
CA ASP A 197 4.36 16.07 7.42
C ASP A 197 3.28 15.25 6.69
N LEU A 198 2.43 14.56 7.44
CA LEU A 198 1.32 13.77 6.93
C LEU A 198 0.32 14.66 6.20
N SER A 199 -0.11 15.76 6.81
CA SER A 199 -1.06 16.70 6.20
C SER A 199 -0.49 17.35 4.94
N SER A 200 0.77 17.76 4.96
CA SER A 200 1.43 18.37 3.80
C SER A 200 1.54 17.39 2.62
N THR A 201 1.97 16.15 2.90
CA THR A 201 2.10 15.13 1.86
C THR A 201 0.73 14.72 1.32
N LEU A 202 -0.26 14.56 2.21
CA LEU A 202 -1.63 14.24 1.82
C LEU A 202 -2.22 15.34 0.93
N GLN A 203 -2.05 16.61 1.29
CA GLN A 203 -2.53 17.71 0.46
C GLN A 203 -1.87 17.69 -0.93
N SER A 204 -0.55 17.51 -0.98
CA SER A 204 0.18 17.43 -2.26
C SER A 204 -0.28 16.26 -3.13
N LEU A 205 -0.51 15.08 -2.54
CA LEU A 205 -1.03 13.92 -3.27
C LEU A 205 -2.46 14.12 -3.73
N THR A 206 -3.29 14.74 -2.90
CA THR A 206 -4.69 15.05 -3.22
C THR A 206 -4.77 15.97 -4.42
N GLU A 207 -4.01 17.08 -4.42
CA GLU A 207 -3.94 18.00 -5.55
C GLU A 207 -3.41 17.34 -6.83
N ALA A 208 -2.50 16.37 -6.69
CA ALA A 208 -1.92 15.66 -7.82
C ALA A 208 -2.82 14.56 -8.41
N LEU A 209 -3.71 13.95 -7.61
CA LEU A 209 -4.52 12.80 -8.04
C LEU A 209 -6.01 13.12 -8.20
N ALA A 210 -6.51 14.24 -7.71
CA ALA A 210 -7.94 14.50 -7.68
C ALA A 210 -8.60 14.46 -9.07
N ASP A 211 -7.97 15.04 -10.08
CA ASP A 211 -8.47 15.02 -11.46
C ASP A 211 -8.44 13.62 -12.07
N ASP A 212 -7.38 12.85 -11.83
CA ASP A 212 -7.28 11.45 -12.25
C ASP A 212 -8.35 10.57 -11.59
N LEU A 213 -8.62 10.76 -10.30
CA LEU A 213 -9.68 10.05 -9.57
C LEU A 213 -11.06 10.39 -10.14
N VAL A 214 -11.33 11.66 -10.41
CA VAL A 214 -12.58 12.10 -11.04
C VAL A 214 -12.70 11.57 -12.47
N ALA A 215 -11.60 11.55 -13.25
CA ALA A 215 -11.57 10.99 -14.59
C ALA A 215 -11.83 9.48 -14.59
N ALA A 216 -11.44 8.78 -13.51
CA ALA A 216 -11.77 7.38 -13.28
C ALA A 216 -13.22 7.15 -12.79
N GLY A 217 -14.01 8.22 -12.61
CA GLY A 217 -15.40 8.15 -12.15
C GLY A 217 -15.54 7.93 -10.64
N LEU A 218 -14.49 8.23 -9.86
CA LEU A 218 -14.51 8.17 -8.41
C LEU A 218 -14.79 9.54 -7.81
N ASN A 219 -15.29 9.56 -6.57
CA ASN A 219 -15.55 10.77 -5.81
C ASN A 219 -14.45 10.95 -4.74
N PRO A 220 -13.51 11.90 -4.93
CA PRO A 220 -12.59 12.29 -3.87
C PRO A 220 -13.34 12.85 -2.66
N CYS A 221 -12.81 12.64 -1.46
CA CYS A 221 -13.36 13.24 -0.23
C CYS A 221 -12.89 14.68 0.00
N ALA A 222 -11.81 15.10 -0.66
CA ALA A 222 -11.31 16.47 -0.58
C ALA A 222 -12.05 17.39 -1.56
N ASP A 223 -12.37 18.60 -1.10
CA ASP A 223 -13.13 19.62 -1.82
C ASP A 223 -12.42 20.99 -1.88
#